data_AF-A0A1I8BAM3-F1
#
_entry.id   AF-A0A1I8BAM3-F1
#
_cell.length_a   1.000
_cell.length_b   1.000
_cell.length_c   1.000
_cell.angle_alpha   90.00
_cell.angle_beta   90.00
_cell.angle_gamma   90.00
#
_symmetry.space_group_name_H-M   'P 1'
#
loop_
_entity.id
_entity.type
_entity.pdbx_description
1 polymer ?
#
loop_
_entity_poly.entity_id
_entity_poly.type
_entity_poly.pdbx_seq_one_letter_code
_entity_poly.pdbx_strand_id
1 'polypeptide(L)'
;MDAFKVDDDENDKVIAAELESSFAHMSLDESGLVGTSENAGQNKEIEKVFLREYASTKVVAVLERLKPIIENGDKCVIVSQWTSMLAIIEYHLKHSNTRYTSITGLVKTEDRQHRVNDFNRRNGGPSVMLLSLTAGGVGLNLVGGNHLFMVDLHWNPALELQACDRIHRLGQTKNVFIHKAASKKLTKLTKDELMFLFELDKPAATLQKTRTATALASTNAQATSSHLHPK
;
A
#
# COMPACT_ATOMS: atom_id res chain seq x y z
N MET A 1 -3.73 -59.15 -7.11
CA MET A 1 -3.66 -57.90 -6.34
C MET A 1 -4.36 -56.88 -7.19
N ASP A 2 -5.53 -56.40 -6.78
CA ASP A 2 -6.12 -55.15 -7.26
C ASP A 2 -7.17 -54.75 -6.22
N ALA A 3 -6.68 -54.05 -5.19
CA ALA A 3 -7.50 -53.27 -4.28
C ALA A 3 -7.38 -51.81 -4.73
N PHE A 4 -8.42 -51.02 -4.43
CA PHE A 4 -8.56 -49.59 -4.71
C PHE A 4 -9.10 -49.21 -6.10
N LYS A 5 -10.42 -49.36 -6.27
CA LYS A 5 -11.23 -48.29 -6.89
C LYS A 5 -12.09 -47.72 -5.78
N VAL A 6 -11.77 -46.52 -5.34
CA VAL A 6 -12.63 -45.71 -4.47
C VAL A 6 -13.69 -45.11 -5.38
N ASP A 7 -14.94 -45.29 -5.03
CA ASP A 7 -16.10 -44.72 -5.69
C ASP A 7 -16.16 -43.20 -5.42
N ASP A 8 -15.28 -42.42 -6.07
CA ASP A 8 -15.24 -40.96 -5.97
C ASP A 8 -16.32 -40.26 -6.85
N ASP A 9 -16.97 -41.00 -7.75
CA ASP A 9 -17.90 -40.44 -8.75
C ASP A 9 -19.28 -40.04 -8.19
N GLU A 10 -19.67 -40.54 -7.02
CA GLU A 10 -20.98 -40.22 -6.41
C GLU A 10 -20.91 -38.94 -5.55
N ASN A 11 -19.81 -38.73 -4.83
CA ASN A 11 -19.62 -37.56 -3.97
C ASN A 11 -19.41 -36.28 -4.79
N ASP A 12 -18.73 -36.37 -5.93
CA ASP A 12 -18.53 -35.24 -6.84
C ASP A 12 -19.83 -34.78 -7.51
N LYS A 13 -20.77 -35.70 -7.77
CA LYS A 13 -22.11 -35.34 -8.30
C LYS A 13 -22.99 -34.67 -7.25
N VAL A 14 -22.88 -35.09 -5.99
CA VAL A 14 -23.59 -34.44 -4.88
C VAL A 14 -23.05 -33.04 -4.65
N ILE A 15 -21.73 -32.87 -4.62
CA ILE A 15 -21.07 -31.56 -4.48
C ILE A 15 -21.41 -30.65 -5.66
N ALA A 16 -21.42 -31.16 -6.89
CA ALA A 16 -21.82 -30.39 -8.07
C ALA A 16 -23.28 -29.93 -8.00
N ALA A 17 -24.20 -30.79 -7.55
CA ALA A 17 -25.60 -30.43 -7.37
C ALA A 17 -25.82 -29.41 -6.23
N GLU A 18 -25.06 -29.49 -5.15
CA GLU A 18 -25.09 -28.52 -4.04
C GLU A 18 -24.49 -27.16 -4.45
N LEU A 19 -23.44 -27.17 -5.28
CA LEU A 19 -22.86 -25.98 -5.90
C LEU A 19 -23.83 -25.34 -6.90
N GLU A 20 -24.47 -26.10 -7.77
CA GLU A 20 -25.47 -25.57 -8.71
C GLU A 20 -26.68 -24.98 -7.98
N SER A 21 -27.14 -25.62 -6.90
CA SER A 21 -28.22 -25.11 -6.05
C SER A 21 -27.83 -23.80 -5.35
N SER A 22 -26.61 -23.71 -4.84
CA SER A 22 -26.09 -22.49 -4.20
C SER A 22 -25.78 -21.37 -5.21
N PHE A 23 -25.37 -21.69 -6.43
CA PHE A 23 -25.23 -20.73 -7.53
C PHE A 23 -26.58 -20.23 -8.06
N ALA A 24 -27.60 -21.09 -8.12
CA ALA A 24 -28.96 -20.68 -8.49
C ALA A 24 -29.54 -19.68 -7.48
N HIS A 25 -29.21 -19.84 -6.19
CA HIS A 25 -29.62 -18.91 -5.13
C HIS A 25 -28.79 -17.60 -5.09
N MET A 26 -27.69 -17.55 -5.84
CA MET A 26 -26.79 -16.39 -5.98
C MET A 26 -26.95 -15.67 -7.33
N SER A 27 -27.87 -16.15 -8.18
CA SER A 27 -28.27 -15.45 -9.40
C SER A 27 -29.05 -14.20 -9.01
N LEU A 28 -28.52 -13.02 -9.38
CA LEU A 28 -29.27 -11.78 -9.34
C LEU A 28 -30.48 -11.95 -10.26
N ASP A 29 -31.67 -11.89 -9.68
CA ASP A 29 -32.89 -11.89 -10.44
C ASP A 29 -32.95 -10.57 -11.25
N GLU A 30 -33.04 -10.66 -12.57
CA GLU A 30 -33.33 -9.52 -13.46
C GLU A 30 -34.85 -9.23 -13.52
N SER A 31 -35.67 -9.98 -12.79
CA SER A 31 -37.14 -9.84 -12.73
C SER A 31 -37.63 -8.74 -11.78
N GLY A 32 -36.77 -8.21 -10.91
CA GLY A 32 -37.03 -7.14 -9.94
C GLY A 32 -37.07 -5.72 -10.53
N LEU A 33 -37.00 -5.58 -11.86
CA LEU A 33 -37.07 -4.29 -12.58
C LEU A 33 -38.47 -3.62 -12.54
N VAL A 34 -39.44 -4.17 -11.81
CA VAL A 34 -40.70 -3.49 -11.48
C VAL A 34 -40.58 -2.86 -10.09
N GLY A 35 -40.19 -1.58 -10.08
CA GLY A 35 -39.89 -0.82 -8.88
C GLY A 35 -41.05 -0.70 -7.89
N THR A 36 -40.84 -1.22 -6.69
CA THR A 36 -41.58 -0.85 -5.47
C THR A 36 -40.80 0.23 -4.70
N SER A 37 -41.53 1.13 -4.04
CA SER A 37 -41.02 2.38 -3.44
C SER A 37 -39.95 2.19 -2.34
N GLU A 38 -39.81 0.99 -1.77
CA GLU A 38 -38.83 0.69 -0.72
C GLU A 38 -37.43 0.35 -1.29
N ASN A 39 -37.36 -0.28 -2.47
CA ASN A 39 -36.11 -0.58 -3.17
C ASN A 39 -35.42 0.66 -3.75
N ALA A 40 -36.19 1.71 -4.06
CA ALA A 40 -35.66 2.97 -4.58
C ALA A 40 -34.77 3.71 -3.55
N GLY A 41 -35.05 3.55 -2.25
CA GLY A 41 -34.25 4.14 -1.17
C GLY A 41 -32.92 3.42 -0.94
N GLN A 42 -32.95 2.08 -0.98
CA GLN A 42 -31.74 1.25 -0.81
C GLN A 42 -30.79 1.35 -2.00
N ASN A 43 -31.31 1.38 -3.24
CA ASN A 43 -30.48 1.60 -4.43
C ASN A 43 -29.78 2.96 -4.41
N LYS A 44 -30.44 4.02 -3.92
CA LYS A 44 -29.82 5.34 -3.77
C LYS A 44 -28.67 5.37 -2.76
N GLU A 45 -28.78 4.65 -1.64
CA GLU A 45 -27.68 4.55 -0.66
C GLU A 45 -26.48 3.76 -1.23
N ILE A 46 -26.74 2.71 -2.01
CA ILE A 46 -25.70 1.93 -2.68
C ILE A 46 -25.00 2.77 -3.77
N GLU A 47 -25.76 3.52 -4.56
CA GLU A 47 -25.22 4.42 -5.59
C GLU A 47 -24.27 5.47 -5.01
N LYS A 48 -24.57 5.99 -3.81
CA LYS A 48 -23.70 6.95 -3.11
C LYS A 48 -22.30 6.39 -2.88
N VAL A 49 -22.16 5.09 -2.58
CA VAL A 49 -20.86 4.45 -2.31
C VAL A 49 -19.91 4.53 -3.51
N PHE A 50 -20.45 4.63 -4.72
CA PHE A 50 -19.67 4.74 -5.96
C PHE A 50 -19.29 6.17 -6.33
N LEU A 51 -19.84 7.17 -5.64
CA LEU A 51 -19.50 8.58 -5.89
C LEU A 51 -18.11 8.90 -5.32
N ARG A 52 -17.35 9.74 -6.04
CA ARG A 52 -16.02 10.18 -5.57
C ARG A 52 -16.05 10.95 -4.26
N GLU A 53 -17.19 11.53 -3.93
CA GLU A 53 -17.41 12.24 -2.66
C GLU A 53 -17.58 11.30 -1.46
N TYR A 54 -17.87 10.02 -1.71
CA TYR A 54 -18.01 9.06 -0.65
C TYR A 54 -16.64 8.66 -0.11
N ALA A 55 -16.34 9.16 1.09
CA ALA A 55 -15.13 8.80 1.81
C ALA A 55 -15.33 7.42 2.46
N SER A 56 -14.79 6.36 1.84
CA SER A 56 -14.72 5.05 2.50
C SER A 56 -13.93 5.12 3.81
N THR A 57 -14.10 4.14 4.70
CA THR A 57 -13.39 4.10 6.00
C THR A 57 -11.88 4.26 5.88
N LYS A 58 -11.27 3.70 4.81
CA LYS A 58 -9.84 3.87 4.54
C LYS A 58 -9.48 5.32 4.18
N VAL A 59 -10.29 5.95 3.32
CA VAL A 59 -10.10 7.35 2.92
C VAL A 59 -10.24 8.26 4.14
N VAL A 60 -11.29 8.07 4.95
CA VAL A 60 -11.49 8.81 6.20
C VAL A 60 -10.27 8.69 7.11
N ALA A 61 -9.81 7.47 7.40
CA ALA A 61 -8.65 7.25 8.27
C ALA A 61 -7.37 7.93 7.75
N VAL A 62 -7.15 7.92 6.43
CA VAL A 62 -6.01 8.62 5.81
C VAL A 62 -6.15 10.13 6.01
N LEU A 63 -7.31 10.71 5.70
CA LEU A 63 -7.55 12.16 5.79
C LEU A 63 -7.46 12.67 7.24
N GLU A 64 -8.05 11.94 8.19
CA GLU A 64 -7.99 12.26 9.63
C GLU A 64 -6.55 12.24 10.13
N ARG A 65 -5.75 11.26 9.69
CA ARG A 65 -4.34 11.17 10.09
C ARG A 65 -3.49 12.25 9.44
N LEU A 66 -3.83 12.62 8.20
CA LEU A 66 -3.12 13.58 7.39
C LEU A 66 -3.21 15.00 7.95
N LYS A 67 -4.40 15.40 8.42
CA LYS A 67 -4.67 16.76 8.92
C LYS A 67 -3.65 17.26 9.96
N PRO A 68 -3.44 16.59 11.11
CA PRO A 68 -2.48 17.06 12.11
C PRO A 68 -1.02 17.03 11.62
N ILE A 69 -0.68 16.17 10.66
CA ILE A 69 0.68 16.13 10.08
C ILE A 69 0.94 17.39 9.26
N ILE A 70 -0.02 17.78 8.43
CA ILE A 70 0.07 18.99 7.61
C ILE A 70 0.06 20.24 8.48
N GLU A 71 -0.77 20.29 9.53
CA GLU A 71 -0.81 21.39 10.49
C GLU A 71 0.54 21.58 11.20
N ASN A 72 1.27 20.50 11.46
CA ASN A 72 2.64 20.54 12.01
C ASN A 72 3.72 20.96 10.97
N GLY A 73 3.33 21.24 9.72
CA GLY A 73 4.24 21.62 8.64
C GLY A 73 5.02 20.44 8.02
N ASP A 74 4.62 19.22 8.32
CA ASP A 74 5.19 18.02 7.71
C ASP A 74 4.51 17.68 6.38
N LYS A 75 5.23 16.95 5.53
CA LYS A 75 4.80 16.62 4.17
C LYS A 75 4.63 15.12 4.00
N CYS A 76 3.62 14.76 3.24
CA CYS A 76 3.16 13.38 3.08
C CYS A 76 3.28 12.91 1.63
N VAL A 77 3.66 11.66 1.45
CA VAL A 77 3.50 10.94 0.18
C VAL A 77 2.45 9.87 0.41
N ILE A 78 1.46 9.80 -0.47
CA ILE A 78 0.41 8.79 -0.46
C ILE A 78 0.61 7.90 -1.68
N VAL A 79 0.84 6.61 -1.45
CA VAL A 79 1.05 5.61 -2.50
C VAL A 79 -0.14 4.67 -2.62
N SER A 80 -0.46 4.34 -3.87
CA SER A 80 -1.46 3.35 -4.24
C SER A 80 -1.11 2.72 -5.59
N GLN A 81 -1.41 1.44 -5.77
CA GLN A 81 -1.39 0.76 -7.05
C GLN A 81 -2.57 1.17 -7.95
N TRP A 82 -3.65 1.70 -7.37
CA TRP A 82 -4.87 2.07 -8.06
C TRP A 82 -4.95 3.59 -8.29
N THR A 83 -4.86 4.03 -9.53
CA THR A 83 -5.01 5.45 -9.89
C THR A 83 -6.41 5.99 -9.55
N SER A 84 -7.44 5.15 -9.58
CA SER A 84 -8.80 5.48 -9.14
C SER A 84 -8.84 5.85 -7.65
N MET A 85 -8.11 5.14 -6.80
CA MET A 85 -8.00 5.46 -5.37
C MET A 85 -7.30 6.80 -5.16
N LEU A 86 -6.22 7.07 -5.91
CA LEU A 86 -5.57 8.38 -5.88
C LEU A 86 -6.51 9.50 -6.32
N ALA A 87 -7.38 9.27 -7.32
CA ALA A 87 -8.36 10.25 -7.78
C ALA A 87 -9.44 10.55 -6.73
N ILE A 88 -9.86 9.56 -5.94
CA ILE A 88 -10.78 9.77 -4.80
C ILE A 88 -10.09 10.62 -3.73
N ILE A 89 -8.86 10.28 -3.35
CA ILE A 89 -8.11 11.07 -2.36
C ILE A 89 -7.87 12.49 -2.87
N GLU A 90 -7.51 12.65 -4.15
CA GLU A 90 -7.37 13.95 -4.81
C GLU A 90 -8.65 14.79 -4.68
N TYR A 91 -9.82 14.20 -4.89
CA TYR A 91 -11.10 14.88 -4.71
C TYR A 91 -11.20 15.48 -3.31
N HIS A 92 -10.95 14.70 -2.25
CA HIS A 92 -11.03 15.19 -0.88
C HIS A 92 -9.93 16.21 -0.53
N LEU A 93 -8.74 16.08 -1.08
CA LEU A 93 -7.67 17.07 -0.91
C LEU A 93 -8.06 18.42 -1.53
N LYS A 94 -8.69 18.42 -2.71
CA LYS A 94 -9.23 19.64 -3.34
C LYS A 94 -10.31 20.30 -2.47
N HIS A 95 -11.26 19.51 -1.97
CA HIS A 95 -12.37 20.02 -1.15
C HIS A 95 -11.94 20.56 0.22
N SER A 96 -10.84 20.04 0.76
CA SER A 96 -10.20 20.56 1.98
C SER A 96 -9.20 21.70 1.72
N ASN A 97 -9.08 22.15 0.47
CA ASN A 97 -8.11 23.16 0.04
C ASN A 97 -6.65 22.83 0.41
N THR A 98 -6.33 21.53 0.42
CA THR A 98 -4.98 21.03 0.73
C THR A 98 -4.13 21.08 -0.54
N ARG A 99 -2.98 21.77 -0.49
CA ARG A 99 -2.04 21.81 -1.62
C ARG A 99 -1.42 20.42 -1.85
N TYR A 100 -1.58 19.89 -3.05
CA TYR A 100 -1.04 18.59 -3.42
C TYR A 100 -0.42 18.59 -4.82
N THR A 101 0.38 17.57 -5.11
CA THR A 101 0.85 17.23 -6.47
C THR A 101 0.71 15.73 -6.69
N SER A 102 0.78 15.28 -7.94
CA SER A 102 0.65 13.87 -8.27
C SER A 102 1.64 13.42 -9.34
N ILE A 103 2.12 12.18 -9.21
CA ILE A 103 2.91 11.48 -10.23
C ILE A 103 2.25 10.12 -10.47
N THR A 104 1.66 9.97 -11.64
CA THR A 104 1.05 8.72 -12.12
C THR A 104 1.70 8.31 -13.44
N GLY A 105 1.29 7.17 -14.00
CA GLY A 105 1.74 6.73 -15.32
C GLY A 105 1.47 7.74 -16.45
N LEU A 106 0.47 8.61 -16.28
CA LEU A 106 0.08 9.62 -17.28
C LEU A 106 0.98 10.87 -17.27
N VAL A 107 1.76 11.08 -16.21
CA VAL A 107 2.64 12.26 -16.11
C VAL A 107 3.88 12.03 -16.97
N LYS A 108 4.15 12.95 -17.91
CA LYS A 108 5.34 12.91 -18.76
C LYS A 108 6.61 12.91 -17.93
N THR A 109 7.64 12.20 -18.38
CA THR A 109 8.91 12.05 -17.65
C THR A 109 9.55 13.40 -17.32
N GLU A 110 9.52 14.35 -18.25
CA GLU A 110 10.04 15.71 -18.08
C GLU A 110 9.38 16.48 -16.92
N ASP A 111 8.07 16.32 -16.73
CA ASP A 111 7.30 17.01 -15.68
C ASP A 111 7.50 16.40 -14.30
N ARG A 112 7.92 15.13 -14.22
CA ARG A 112 8.10 14.42 -12.94
C ARG A 112 9.14 15.12 -12.08
N GLN A 113 10.25 15.54 -12.68
CA GLN A 113 11.33 16.19 -11.93
C GLN A 113 10.90 17.54 -11.38
N HIS A 114 10.13 18.33 -12.14
CA HIS A 114 9.59 19.60 -11.65
C HIS A 114 8.69 19.39 -10.43
N ARG A 115 7.80 18.40 -10.47
CA ARG A 115 6.90 18.07 -9.34
C ARG A 115 7.66 17.59 -8.11
N VAL A 116 8.71 16.79 -8.30
CA VAL A 116 9.61 16.37 -7.21
C VAL A 116 10.31 17.57 -6.60
N ASN A 117 10.87 18.45 -7.42
CA ASN A 117 11.59 19.63 -6.95
C ASN A 117 10.66 20.55 -6.15
N ASP A 118 9.44 20.78 -6.63
CA ASP A 118 8.46 21.61 -5.94
C ASP A 118 8.00 21.00 -4.61
N PHE A 119 7.76 19.68 -4.56
CA PHE A 119 7.46 18.97 -3.32
C PHE A 119 8.60 19.05 -2.30
N ASN A 120 9.85 18.94 -2.75
CA ASN A 120 11.04 18.98 -1.90
C ASN A 120 11.41 20.38 -1.37
N ARG A 121 10.73 21.45 -1.80
CA ARG A 121 10.97 22.80 -1.26
C ARG A 121 10.70 22.83 0.24
N ARG A 122 11.64 23.37 1.03
CA ARG A 122 11.50 23.48 2.49
C ARG A 122 10.35 24.39 2.89
N ASN A 123 10.21 25.52 2.18
CA ASN A 123 9.16 26.51 2.39
C ASN A 123 8.24 26.52 1.17
N GLY A 124 6.94 26.39 1.40
CA GLY A 124 5.94 26.33 0.33
C GLY A 124 5.86 24.98 -0.38
N GLY A 125 5.29 25.00 -1.58
CA GLY A 125 4.99 23.80 -2.36
C GLY A 125 3.80 22.99 -1.79
N PRO A 126 3.53 21.82 -2.39
CA PRO A 126 2.47 20.93 -1.97
C PRO A 126 2.82 20.24 -0.64
N SER A 127 1.82 20.09 0.23
CA SER A 127 1.93 19.33 1.48
C SER A 127 1.76 17.83 1.26
N VAL A 128 1.15 17.44 0.14
CA VAL A 128 0.85 16.04 -0.21
C VAL A 128 1.34 15.71 -1.61
N MET A 129 1.99 14.56 -1.79
CA MET A 129 2.27 13.96 -3.09
C MET A 129 1.50 12.65 -3.25
N LEU A 130 0.66 12.57 -4.28
CA LEU A 130 0.00 11.34 -4.70
C LEU A 130 0.92 10.59 -5.68
N LEU A 131 1.26 9.34 -5.39
CA LEU A 131 2.20 8.58 -6.19
C LEU A 131 1.64 7.20 -6.53
N SER A 132 1.58 6.88 -7.81
CA SER A 132 1.21 5.53 -8.24
C SER A 132 2.38 4.56 -8.03
N LEU A 133 2.14 3.43 -7.36
CA LEU A 133 3.14 2.36 -7.17
C LEU A 133 3.58 1.75 -8.51
N THR A 134 2.68 1.72 -9.49
CA THR A 134 2.92 1.16 -10.83
C THR A 134 3.59 2.14 -11.77
N ALA A 135 3.88 3.38 -11.34
CA ALA A 135 4.81 4.27 -12.05
C ALA A 135 6.28 3.77 -11.96
N GLY A 136 6.46 2.44 -11.89
CA GLY A 136 7.67 1.70 -11.60
C GLY A 136 8.80 2.06 -12.55
N GLY A 137 9.90 2.54 -11.98
CA GLY A 137 11.14 2.84 -12.71
C GLY A 137 11.69 4.23 -12.46
N VAL A 138 10.90 5.17 -11.95
CA VAL A 138 11.40 6.54 -11.77
C VAL A 138 12.08 6.64 -10.42
N GLY A 139 13.40 6.80 -10.40
CA GLY A 139 14.32 7.00 -9.26
C GLY A 139 14.03 8.18 -8.30
N LEU A 140 12.76 8.59 -8.11
CA LEU A 140 12.35 9.78 -7.35
C LEU A 140 13.04 9.90 -5.99
N ASN A 141 13.49 11.12 -5.69
CA ASN A 141 14.02 11.52 -4.40
C ASN A 141 12.97 12.41 -3.72
N LEU A 142 12.29 11.91 -2.70
CA LEU A 142 11.13 12.56 -2.05
C LEU A 142 11.45 12.97 -0.60
N VAL A 143 12.69 13.36 -0.34
CA VAL A 143 13.20 13.75 0.99
C VAL A 143 12.53 14.98 1.60
N GLY A 144 11.74 15.75 0.84
CA GLY A 144 10.89 16.81 1.41
C GLY A 144 9.73 16.28 2.24
N GLY A 145 9.30 15.03 1.99
CA GLY A 145 8.31 14.31 2.78
C GLY A 145 8.96 13.57 3.94
N ASN A 146 8.19 13.32 5.00
CA ASN A 146 8.62 12.46 6.12
C ASN A 146 7.52 11.49 6.56
N HIS A 147 6.35 11.53 5.91
CA HIS A 147 5.27 10.56 6.13
C HIS A 147 4.94 9.84 4.82
N LEU A 148 4.95 8.50 4.83
CA LEU A 148 4.49 7.66 3.71
C LEU A 148 3.19 6.97 4.09
N PHE A 149 2.14 7.12 3.30
CA PHE A 149 0.89 6.39 3.45
C PHE A 149 0.78 5.35 2.34
N MET A 150 0.76 4.07 2.71
CA MET A 150 0.45 2.96 1.81
C MET A 150 -1.04 2.61 1.98
N VAL A 151 -1.85 3.02 1.00
CA VAL A 151 -3.30 2.93 1.07
C VAL A 151 -3.81 1.51 0.73
N ASP A 152 -2.99 0.78 -0.01
CA ASP A 152 -3.24 -0.59 -0.42
C ASP A 152 -1.93 -1.37 -0.30
N LEU A 153 -2.07 -2.64 0.10
CA LEU A 153 -0.95 -3.55 0.30
C LEU A 153 -0.65 -4.23 -1.04
N HIS A 154 0.64 -4.32 -1.36
CA HIS A 154 1.09 -4.96 -2.59
C HIS A 154 1.63 -6.36 -2.27
N TRP A 155 1.26 -7.35 -3.09
CA TRP A 155 1.68 -8.75 -2.90
C TRP A 155 3.19 -8.94 -2.97
N ASN A 156 3.88 -8.07 -3.72
CA ASN A 156 5.35 -7.99 -3.75
C ASN A 156 5.84 -6.91 -2.77
N PRO A 157 6.41 -7.29 -1.62
CA PRO A 157 6.84 -6.32 -0.61
C PRO A 157 8.07 -5.51 -1.05
N ALA A 158 8.84 -5.97 -2.04
CA ALA A 158 9.97 -5.22 -2.56
C ALA A 158 9.54 -3.88 -3.19
N LEU A 159 8.33 -3.82 -3.74
CA LEU A 159 7.75 -2.57 -4.27
C LEU A 159 7.38 -1.60 -3.13
N GLU A 160 6.88 -2.10 -2.01
CA GLU A 160 6.60 -1.28 -0.82
C GLU A 160 7.89 -0.74 -0.21
N LEU A 161 8.93 -1.57 -0.13
CA LEU A 161 10.24 -1.16 0.34
C LEU A 161 10.84 -0.09 -0.58
N GLN A 162 10.75 -0.29 -1.90
CA GLN A 162 11.20 0.71 -2.86
C GLN A 162 10.44 2.04 -2.71
N ALA A 163 9.15 2.00 -2.36
CA ALA A 163 8.38 3.22 -2.04
C ALA A 163 8.90 3.90 -0.75
N CYS A 164 9.24 3.13 0.28
CA CYS A 164 9.87 3.66 1.51
C CYS A 164 11.21 4.33 1.22
N ASP A 165 12.04 3.71 0.39
CA ASP A 165 13.37 4.22 0.02
C ASP A 165 13.32 5.55 -0.75
N ARG A 166 12.15 5.95 -1.28
CA ARG A 166 11.98 7.28 -1.90
C ARG A 166 12.09 8.41 -0.89
N ILE A 167 11.67 8.16 0.35
CA ILE A 167 11.56 9.18 1.41
C ILE A 167 12.66 8.99 2.45
N HIS A 168 12.95 7.74 2.79
CA HIS A 168 14.06 7.38 3.65
C HIS A 168 15.33 7.23 2.81
N ARG A 169 15.88 8.37 2.40
CA ARG A 169 17.03 8.47 1.50
C ARG A 169 18.06 9.46 2.04
N LEU A 170 19.29 9.40 1.52
CA LEU A 170 20.32 10.41 1.77
C LEU A 170 19.77 11.81 1.48
N GLY A 171 19.93 12.73 2.45
CA GLY A 171 19.35 14.07 2.43
C GLY A 171 18.08 14.23 3.26
N GLN A 172 17.50 13.14 3.77
CA GLN A 172 16.43 13.20 4.77
C GLN A 172 16.99 13.64 6.12
N THR A 173 16.36 14.64 6.73
CA THR A 173 16.75 15.16 8.06
C THR A 173 15.68 14.96 9.13
N LYS A 174 14.47 14.55 8.74
CA LYS A 174 13.34 14.30 9.65
C LYS A 174 13.15 12.79 9.85
N ASN A 175 12.61 12.43 11.01
CA ASN A 175 12.17 11.05 11.26
C ASN A 175 11.09 10.66 10.25
N VAL A 176 11.27 9.49 9.63
CA VAL A 176 10.34 8.97 8.62
C VAL A 176 9.32 8.05 9.27
N PHE A 177 8.05 8.25 8.95
CA PHE A 177 6.93 7.45 9.44
C PHE A 177 6.19 6.80 8.29
N ILE A 178 6.00 5.48 8.37
CA ILE A 178 5.25 4.70 7.39
C ILE A 178 3.88 4.35 7.99
N HIS A 179 2.82 4.59 7.23
CA HIS A 179 1.44 4.34 7.63
C HIS A 179 0.87 3.32 6.65
N LYS A 180 0.61 2.10 7.11
CA LYS A 180 0.05 1.03 6.27
C LYS A 180 -1.43 0.83 6.58
N ALA A 181 -2.27 0.94 5.56
CA ALA A 181 -3.69 0.67 5.68
C ALA A 181 -3.95 -0.84 5.52
N ALA A 182 -4.22 -1.52 6.64
CA ALA A 182 -4.66 -2.91 6.64
C ALA A 182 -6.10 -2.94 7.20
N SER A 183 -7.08 -3.10 6.31
CA SER A 183 -8.52 -3.06 6.68
C SER A 183 -8.90 -1.75 7.42
N LYS A 184 -9.78 -1.81 8.43
CA LYS A 184 -10.24 -0.65 9.24
C LYS A 184 -9.13 0.08 10.01
N LYS A 185 -7.87 -0.38 9.96
CA LYS A 185 -6.80 0.14 10.80
C LYS A 185 -5.63 0.66 9.95
N LEU A 186 -5.19 1.87 10.29
CA LEU A 186 -3.93 2.43 9.82
C LEU A 186 -2.86 2.16 10.88
N THR A 187 -1.86 1.36 10.55
CA THR A 187 -0.76 1.06 11.46
C THR A 187 0.40 1.99 11.15
N LYS A 188 0.83 2.77 12.15
CA LYS A 188 2.04 3.58 12.07
C LYS A 188 3.24 2.70 12.43
N LEU A 189 4.26 2.74 11.58
CA LEU A 189 5.50 2.00 11.70
C LEU A 189 6.66 2.95 11.41
N THR A 190 7.79 2.69 12.03
CA THR A 190 9.10 3.19 11.59
C THR A 190 9.62 2.33 10.44
N LYS A 191 10.66 2.81 9.74
CA LYS A 191 11.29 2.00 8.69
C LYS A 191 11.86 0.70 9.25
N ASP A 192 12.50 0.74 10.41
CA ASP A 192 13.12 -0.45 11.01
C ASP A 192 12.09 -1.49 11.43
N GLU A 193 10.96 -1.06 12.01
CA GLU A 193 9.83 -1.96 12.31
C GLU A 193 9.25 -2.59 11.04
N LEU A 194 9.15 -1.82 9.96
CA LEU A 194 8.69 -2.36 8.67
C LEU A 194 9.70 -3.36 8.08
N MET A 195 11.00 -3.08 8.16
CA MET A 195 12.05 -3.98 7.70
C MET A 195 12.06 -5.29 8.49
N PHE A 196 11.83 -5.21 9.80
CA PHE A 196 11.72 -6.39 10.64
C PHE A 196 10.54 -7.27 10.23
N LEU A 197 9.36 -6.69 10.02
CA LEU A 197 8.19 -7.43 9.54
C LEU A 197 8.42 -8.07 8.16
N PHE A 198 9.12 -7.39 7.27
CA PHE A 198 9.50 -7.95 5.98
C PHE A 198 10.44 -9.16 6.11
N GLU A 199 11.40 -9.11 7.05
CA GLU A 199 12.29 -10.25 7.29
C GLU A 199 11.53 -11.46 7.84
N LEU A 200 10.50 -11.23 8.68
CA LEU A 200 9.65 -12.29 9.23
C LEU A 200 8.76 -12.97 8.18
N ASP A 201 8.39 -12.26 7.11
CA ASP A 201 7.52 -12.78 6.05
C ASP A 201 8.27 -13.66 5.03
N LYS A 202 9.60 -13.77 5.13
CA LYS A 202 10.39 -14.64 4.26
C LYS A 202 10.15 -16.11 4.63
N PRO A 203 10.00 -17.02 3.64
CA PRO A 203 9.88 -18.45 3.92
C PRO A 203 11.14 -18.92 4.68
N ALA A 204 10.94 -19.77 5.70
CA ALA A 204 11.95 -20.17 6.69
C ALA A 204 13.30 -20.62 6.10
N ALA A 205 13.31 -21.15 4.87
CA ALA A 205 14.51 -21.53 4.13
C ALA A 205 15.47 -20.35 3.81
N THR A 206 14.95 -19.13 3.73
CA THR A 206 15.75 -17.91 3.44
C THR A 206 16.41 -17.37 4.71
N LEU A 207 15.74 -17.49 5.87
CA LEU A 207 16.23 -17.02 7.16
C LEU A 207 17.48 -17.78 7.64
N GLN A 208 17.61 -19.06 7.31
CA GLN A 208 18.82 -19.84 7.65
C GLN A 208 20.06 -19.36 6.89
N LYS A 209 19.93 -18.90 5.63
CA LYS A 209 21.05 -18.36 4.84
C LYS A 209 21.50 -16.99 5.34
N THR A 210 20.57 -16.12 5.77
CA THR A 210 20.89 -14.80 6.30
C THR A 210 21.59 -14.88 7.67
N ARG A 211 21.20 -15.84 8.53
CA ARG A 211 21.84 -16.05 9.85
C ARG A 211 23.25 -16.61 9.73
N THR A 212 23.52 -17.52 8.78
CA THR A 212 24.89 -18.00 8.54
C THR A 212 25.78 -16.92 7.92
N ALA A 213 25.26 -16.09 7.00
CA ALA A 213 26.03 -14.99 6.42
C ALA A 213 26.39 -13.90 7.46
N THR A 214 25.46 -13.55 8.35
CA THR A 214 25.68 -12.55 9.41
C THR A 214 26.63 -13.09 10.50
N ALA A 215 26.51 -14.37 10.86
CA ALA A 215 27.44 -15.01 11.79
C ALA A 215 28.87 -15.07 11.21
N LEU A 216 29.05 -15.48 9.94
CA LEU A 216 30.36 -15.50 9.29
C LEU A 216 31.01 -14.11 9.18
N ALA A 217 30.22 -13.06 8.94
CA ALA A 217 30.73 -11.69 8.88
C ALA A 217 31.21 -11.19 10.26
N SER A 218 30.53 -11.55 11.35
CA SER A 218 30.98 -11.22 12.71
C SER A 218 32.25 -11.97 13.13
N THR A 219 32.42 -13.23 12.70
CA THR A 219 33.62 -14.02 13.01
C THR A 219 34.85 -13.49 12.26
N ASN A 220 34.69 -13.06 11.01
CA ASN A 220 35.79 -12.48 10.23
C ASN A 220 36.20 -11.08 10.71
N ALA A 221 35.27 -10.26 11.20
CA ALA A 221 35.59 -8.95 11.76
C ALA A 221 36.41 -9.05 13.08
N GLN A 222 36.19 -10.10 13.88
CA GLN A 222 36.98 -10.37 15.08
C GLN A 222 38.37 -10.94 14.76
N ALA A 223 38.52 -11.70 13.67
CA ALA A 223 39.82 -12.26 13.25
C ALA A 223 40.77 -11.21 12.64
N THR A 224 40.26 -10.14 12.02
CA THR A 224 41.10 -9.08 11.44
C THR A 224 41.59 -8.03 12.46
N SER A 225 41.00 -8.01 13.67
CA SER A 225 41.38 -7.07 14.74
C SER A 225 42.57 -7.55 15.59
N SER A 226 42.98 -8.82 15.49
CA SER A 226 44.05 -9.41 16.33
C SER A 226 45.43 -9.43 15.65
N HIS A 227 45.59 -8.84 14.47
CA HIS A 227 46.82 -8.93 13.67
C HIS A 227 47.47 -7.58 13.32
N LEU A 228 47.40 -6.60 14.23
CA LEU A 228 48.15 -5.35 14.15
C LEU A 228 48.75 -4.99 15.52
N HIS A 229 49.99 -5.40 15.74
CA HIS A 229 50.94 -4.71 16.63
C HIS A 229 52.30 -4.64 15.91
N PRO A 230 52.89 -3.44 15.71
CA PRO A 230 54.24 -3.31 15.18
C PRO A 230 55.29 -3.47 16.30
N LYS A 231 56.52 -3.72 15.86
CA LYS A 231 57.75 -3.99 16.63
C LYS A 231 57.96 -3.15 17.88
#